data_AF-A0A537QJ09-F1
#
_entry.id   AF-A0A537QJ09-F1
#
_cell.length_a   1.000
_cell.length_b   1.000
_cell.length_c   1.000
_cell.angle_alpha   90.00
_cell.angle_beta   90.00
_cell.angle_gamma   90.00
#
_symmetry.space_group_name_H-M   'P 1'
#
loop_
_entity.id
_entity.type
_entity.pdbx_description
1 polymer ?
#
loop_
_entity_poly.entity_id
_entity_poly.type
_entity_poly.pdbx_seq_one_letter_code
_entity_poly.pdbx_strand_id
1 'polypeptide(L)'
;MCCSDFRLKRDIGGVALNLDQADRVRREAIAMLERVRSARPRVRLDGFLIQSMVLRPGAVDLRARLVEDPVFGPLVAFGQGGASVETQHDSSLELPPLNSWLARRLIAR
;
A
#
# COMPACT_ATOMS: atom_id res chain seq x y z
N MET A 1 -10.79 -3.62 -0.57
CA MET A 1 -11.38 -3.78 -1.92
C MET A 1 -10.34 -4.32 -2.91
N CYS A 2 -10.74 -5.25 -3.77
CA CYS A 2 -9.94 -5.79 -4.87
C CYS A 2 -10.57 -5.34 -6.19
N CYS A 3 -9.80 -4.58 -6.98
CA CYS A 3 -10.23 -3.95 -8.22
C CYS A 3 -8.99 -3.53 -9.01
N SER A 4 -9.01 -3.72 -10.34
CA SER A 4 -7.95 -3.31 -11.27
C SER A 4 -8.02 -1.84 -11.70
N ASP A 5 -9.17 -1.19 -11.51
CA ASP A 5 -9.45 0.11 -12.14
C ASP A 5 -8.80 1.30 -11.40
N PHE A 6 -8.29 1.10 -10.19
CA PHE A 6 -7.75 2.17 -9.34
C PHE A 6 -6.32 1.88 -8.87
N ARG A 7 -5.42 2.85 -9.07
CA ARG A 7 -4.02 2.75 -8.60
C ARG A 7 -3.91 2.87 -7.08
N LEU A 8 -4.65 3.80 -6.49
CA LEU A 8 -4.64 4.07 -5.04
C LEU A 8 -6.02 3.82 -4.46
N LYS A 9 -6.12 2.75 -3.66
CA LYS A 9 -7.39 2.35 -3.03
C LYS A 9 -7.86 3.35 -1.97
N ARG A 10 -6.94 4.04 -1.30
CA ARG A 10 -7.26 4.97 -0.20
C ARG A 10 -7.99 6.23 -0.70
N ASP A 11 -7.57 6.78 -1.83
CA ASP A 11 -8.07 8.05 -2.37
C ASP A 11 -9.56 8.00 -2.71
N ILE A 12 -10.06 6.82 -3.06
CA ILE A 12 -11.46 6.56 -3.37
C ILE A 12 -12.24 5.99 -2.18
N GLY A 13 -11.64 5.98 -0.99
CA GLY A 13 -12.27 5.40 0.20
C GLY A 13 -12.34 3.87 0.21
N GLY A 14 -11.55 3.20 -0.64
CA GLY A 14 -11.49 1.74 -0.82
C GLY A 14 -10.74 0.97 0.29
N VAL A 15 -10.39 1.65 1.39
CA VAL A 15 -9.75 1.10 2.59
C VAL A 15 -10.46 1.67 3.82
N ALA A 16 -10.82 0.80 4.76
CA ALA A 16 -11.33 1.15 6.08
C ALA A 16 -10.44 0.49 7.14
N LEU A 17 -10.17 1.22 8.23
CA LEU A 17 -9.29 0.81 9.33
C LEU A 17 -10.05 0.91 10.65
N ASN A 18 -9.48 0.36 11.73
CA ASN A 18 -10.05 0.40 13.09
C ASN A 18 -11.45 -0.24 13.18
N LEU A 19 -11.62 -1.40 12.55
CA LEU A 19 -12.85 -2.18 12.58
C LEU A 19 -12.70 -3.33 13.57
N ASP A 20 -13.37 -3.21 14.70
CA ASP A 20 -13.30 -4.11 15.85
C ASP A 20 -14.42 -5.16 15.87
N GLN A 21 -15.47 -4.99 15.07
CA GLN A 21 -16.63 -5.89 15.06
C GLN A 21 -17.12 -6.20 13.64
N ALA A 22 -17.66 -7.42 13.47
CA ALA A 22 -18.16 -7.92 12.20
C ALA A 22 -19.24 -7.02 11.57
N ASP A 23 -20.14 -6.46 12.39
CA ASP A 23 -21.21 -5.57 11.90
C ASP A 23 -20.66 -4.23 11.40
N ARG A 24 -19.54 -3.75 11.96
CA ARG A 24 -18.87 -2.56 11.44
C ARG A 24 -18.19 -2.87 10.10
N VAL A 25 -17.56 -4.04 9.97
CA VAL A 25 -16.98 -4.49 8.69
C VAL A 25 -18.04 -4.57 7.59
N ARG A 26 -19.21 -5.15 7.88
CA ARG A 26 -20.33 -5.23 6.92
C ARG A 26 -20.83 -3.86 6.50
N ARG A 27 -21.08 -2.96 7.46
CA ARG A 27 -21.53 -1.59 7.18
C ARG A 27 -20.52 -0.82 6.34
N GLU A 28 -19.24 -0.90 6.69
CA GLU A 28 -18.18 -0.23 5.94
C GLU A 28 -18.02 -0.80 4.53
N ALA A 29 -18.20 -2.10 4.33
CA ALA A 29 -18.15 -2.69 2.99
C ALA A 29 -19.28 -2.15 2.09
N ILE A 30 -20.50 -2.00 2.63
CA ILE A 30 -21.64 -1.43 1.90
C ILE A 30 -21.38 0.05 1.58
N ALA A 31 -21.01 0.85 2.58
CA ALA A 31 -20.72 2.27 2.38
C ALA A 31 -19.54 2.52 1.43
N MET A 32 -18.52 1.65 1.45
CA MET A 32 -17.41 1.69 0.50
C MET A 32 -17.86 1.38 -0.93
N LEU A 33 -18.74 0.39 -1.11
CA LEU A 33 -19.30 0.04 -2.40
C LEU A 33 -20.10 1.20 -3.01
N GLU A 34 -20.92 1.87 -2.20
CA GLU A 34 -21.71 3.03 -2.62
C GLU A 34 -20.81 4.20 -3.06
N ARG A 35 -19.81 4.56 -2.26
CA ARG A 35 -18.84 5.61 -2.60
C ARG A 35 -18.11 5.32 -3.91
N VAL A 36 -17.62 4.09 -4.07
CA VAL A 36 -16.86 3.69 -5.25
C VAL A 36 -17.73 3.64 -6.50
N ARG A 37 -18.98 3.18 -6.41
CA ARG A 37 -19.95 3.20 -7.53
C ARG A 37 -20.38 4.61 -7.89
N SER A 38 -20.54 5.50 -6.91
CA SER A 38 -20.83 6.92 -7.18
C SER A 38 -19.69 7.58 -7.94
N ALA A 39 -18.44 7.32 -7.55
CA ALA A 39 -17.26 7.85 -8.24
C ALA A 39 -17.03 7.22 -9.63
N ARG A 40 -17.27 5.91 -9.77
CA ARG A 40 -17.16 5.18 -11.06
C ARG A 40 -18.27 4.12 -11.18
N PRO A 41 -19.38 4.44 -11.86
CA PRO A 41 -20.52 3.52 -11.97
C PRO A 41 -20.21 2.19 -12.67
N ARG A 42 -19.20 2.16 -13.53
CA ARG A 42 -18.79 0.97 -14.30
C ARG A 42 -17.68 0.15 -13.66
N VAL A 43 -17.25 0.51 -12.44
CA VAL A 43 -16.19 -0.21 -11.73
C VAL A 43 -16.57 -1.68 -11.53
N ARG A 44 -15.65 -2.59 -11.89
CA ARG A 44 -15.76 -4.00 -11.53
C ARG A 44 -15.01 -4.26 -10.23
N LEU A 45 -15.71 -4.84 -9.27
CA LEU A 45 -15.16 -5.19 -7.97
C LEU A 45 -15.18 -6.71 -7.82
N ASP A 46 -14.01 -7.29 -7.56
CA ASP A 46 -13.89 -8.73 -7.31
C ASP A 46 -14.36 -9.08 -5.89
N GLY A 47 -14.22 -8.13 -4.95
CA GLY A 47 -14.68 -8.27 -3.59
C GLY A 47 -13.89 -7.45 -2.57
N PHE A 48 -13.99 -7.85 -1.31
CA PHE A 48 -13.30 -7.24 -0.18
C PHE A 48 -12.30 -8.23 0.43
N LEU A 49 -11.10 -7.73 0.74
CA LEU A 49 -10.11 -8.44 1.54
C LEU A 49 -10.19 -7.89 2.97
N ILE A 50 -10.36 -8.79 3.94
CA ILE A 50 -10.39 -8.47 5.36
C ILE A 50 -9.10 -9.03 5.98
N GLN A 51 -8.42 -8.21 6.76
CA GLN A 51 -7.20 -8.59 7.47
C GLN A 51 -7.27 -8.04 8.90
N SER A 52 -6.69 -8.78 9.84
CA SER A 52 -6.55 -8.28 11.23
C SER A 52 -5.68 -7.02 11.24
N MET A 53 -6.14 -6.01 11.96
CA MET A 53 -5.39 -4.77 12.13
C MET A 53 -4.30 -4.93 13.19
N VAL A 54 -3.07 -4.57 12.84
CA VAL A 54 -1.95 -4.53 13.78
C VAL A 54 -1.79 -3.11 14.31
N LEU A 55 -2.01 -2.93 15.62
CA LEU A 55 -1.80 -1.67 16.33
C LEU A 55 -0.53 -1.78 17.17
N ARG A 56 0.53 -1.08 16.76
CA ARG A 56 1.82 -1.04 17.46
C ARG A 56 2.26 0.41 17.61
N PRO A 57 2.01 1.03 18.78
CA PRO A 57 2.50 2.37 19.06
C PRO A 57 4.02 2.45 18.87
N GLY A 58 4.49 3.49 18.19
CA GLY A 58 5.91 3.66 17.88
C GLY A 58 6.47 2.75 16.78
N ALA A 59 5.64 1.92 16.14
CA ALA A 59 6.07 1.17 14.96
C ALA A 59 6.31 2.11 13.78
N VAL A 60 7.33 1.79 12.99
CA VAL A 60 7.67 2.50 11.75
C VAL A 60 7.00 1.77 10.59
N ASP A 61 6.28 2.52 9.75
CA ASP A 61 5.81 2.01 8.46
C ASP A 61 7.00 2.00 7.48
N LEU A 62 7.17 0.92 6.74
CA LEU A 62 8.29 0.71 5.82
C LEU A 62 7.78 0.22 4.48
N ARG A 63 8.43 0.63 3.40
CA ARG A 63 8.07 0.24 2.04
C ARG A 63 9.30 -0.27 1.29
N ALA A 64 9.16 -1.45 0.69
CA ALA A 64 10.11 -2.01 -0.26
C ALA A 64 9.44 -2.12 -1.65
N ARG A 65 10.15 -1.78 -2.72
CA ARG A 65 9.64 -1.84 -4.10
C ARG A 65 10.72 -2.35 -5.04
N LEU A 66 10.30 -3.10 -6.05
CA LEU A 66 11.07 -3.32 -7.27
C LEU A 66 10.58 -2.30 -8.30
N VAL A 67 11.50 -1.51 -8.85
CA VAL A 67 11.21 -0.44 -9.82
C VAL A 67 12.00 -0.72 -11.08
N GLU A 68 11.40 -0.59 -12.25
CA GLU A 68 12.12 -0.63 -13.52
C GLU A 68 12.55 0.79 -13.89
N ASP A 69 13.87 1.01 -13.95
CA ASP A 69 14.46 2.24 -14.43
C ASP A 69 14.86 2.12 -15.91
N PRO A 70 14.58 3.13 -16.76
CA PRO A 70 14.88 3.07 -18.19
C PRO A 70 16.37 2.93 -18.53
N VAL A 71 17.26 3.36 -17.64
CA VAL A 71 18.72 3.36 -17.85
C VAL A 71 19.37 2.18 -17.14
N PHE A 72 19.04 1.96 -15.87
CA PHE A 72 19.69 0.98 -15.02
C PHE A 72 19.01 -0.39 -15.00
N GLY A 73 17.79 -0.49 -15.54
CA GLY A 73 16.98 -1.69 -15.44
C GLY A 73 16.36 -1.84 -14.04
N PRO A 74 16.21 -3.06 -13.50
CA PRO A 74 15.54 -3.26 -12.23
C PRO A 74 16.33 -2.66 -11.06
N LEU A 75 15.65 -1.95 -10.17
CA LEU A 75 16.17 -1.33 -8.95
C LEU A 75 15.33 -1.74 -7.74
N VAL A 76 15.98 -1.94 -6.60
CA VAL A 76 15.31 -2.16 -5.31
C VAL A 76 15.30 -0.85 -4.55
N ALA A 77 14.10 -0.36 -4.24
CA ALA A 77 13.88 0.82 -3.42
C ALA A 77 13.39 0.41 -2.02
N PHE A 78 14.00 0.99 -0.98
CA PHE A 78 13.60 0.78 0.41
C PHE A 78 13.53 2.12 1.14
N GLY A 79 12.51 2.33 1.97
CA GLY A 79 12.33 3.58 2.69
C GLY A 79 11.14 3.58 3.63
N GLN A 80 10.82 4.76 4.17
CA GLN A 80 9.65 4.93 5.04
C GLN A 80 8.34 4.76 4.26
N GLY A 81 7.39 4.09 4.91
CA GLY A 81 6.02 3.97 4.48
C GLY A 81 5.17 5.16 4.94
N GLY A 82 3.86 5.08 4.71
CA GLY A 82 2.93 6.16 5.02
C GLY A 82 2.14 6.66 3.80
N ALA A 83 1.03 7.34 4.09
CA ALA A 83 0.14 7.94 3.09
C ALA A 83 0.68 9.25 2.49
N SER A 84 1.64 9.89 3.16
CA SER A 84 2.19 11.20 2.76
C SER A 84 3.57 11.12 2.08
N VAL A 85 4.02 9.92 1.70
CA VAL A 85 5.33 9.71 1.10
C VAL A 85 5.25 9.89 -0.42
N GLU A 86 5.16 11.15 -0.85
CA GLU A 86 5.30 11.57 -2.25
C GLU A 86 6.72 12.05 -2.59
N THR A 87 7.61 12.18 -1.61
CA THR A 87 8.94 12.75 -1.82
C THR A 87 9.99 11.66 -2.02
N GLN A 88 10.73 11.70 -3.13
CA GLN A 88 11.86 10.82 -3.48
C GLN A 88 13.00 10.78 -2.43
N HIS A 89 12.97 11.63 -1.40
CA HIS A 89 14.07 11.83 -0.46
C HIS A 89 14.14 10.80 0.68
N ASP A 90 13.08 10.05 0.97
CA ASP A 90 13.05 9.07 2.07
C ASP A 90 13.22 7.62 1.61
N SER A 91 13.81 7.41 0.43
CA SER A 91 14.08 6.07 -0.09
C SER A 91 15.50 5.89 -0.61
N SER A 92 16.16 4.84 -0.13
CA SER A 92 17.43 4.35 -0.66
C SER A 92 17.21 3.39 -1.82
N LEU A 93 18.13 3.41 -2.80
CA LEU A 93 18.11 2.56 -3.99
C LEU A 93 19.36 1.66 -4.04
N GLU A 94 19.21 0.45 -4.57
CA GLU A 94 20.29 -0.51 -4.87
C GLU A 94 19.96 -1.34 -6.12
N LEU A 95 21.01 -1.88 -6.75
CA LEU A 95 20.90 -2.74 -7.93
C LEU A 95 20.80 -4.22 -7.50
N PRO A 96 19.92 -5.04 -8.12
CA PRO A 96 19.97 -6.48 -7.96
C PRO A 96 21.20 -7.07 -8.70
N PRO A 97 21.71 -8.23 -8.24
CA PRO A 97 21.26 -9.03 -7.10
C PRO A 97 21.76 -8.50 -5.75
N LEU A 98 20.86 -8.45 -4.77
CA LEU A 98 21.19 -8.11 -3.38
C LEU A 98 21.58 -9.37 -2.60
N ASN A 99 22.82 -9.44 -2.11
CA ASN A 99 23.15 -10.38 -1.04
C ASN A 99 22.70 -9.81 0.32
N SER A 100 22.73 -10.65 1.37
CA SER A 100 22.26 -10.26 2.71
C SER A 100 23.02 -9.06 3.30
N TRP A 101 24.29 -8.86 2.93
CA TRP A 101 25.08 -7.71 3.38
C TRP A 101 24.62 -6.42 2.72
N LEU A 102 24.46 -6.40 1.39
CA LEU A 102 23.95 -5.25 0.64
C LEU A 102 22.54 -4.87 1.08
N ALA A 103 21.67 -5.86 1.33
CA ALA A 103 20.31 -5.62 1.81
C ALA A 103 20.30 -4.97 3.19
N ARG A 104 21.13 -5.43 4.13
CA ARG A 104 21.27 -4.78 5.46
C ARG A 104 21.79 -3.36 5.34
N ARG A 105 22.77 -3.13 4.45
CA ARG A 105 23.31 -1.79 4.19
C ARG A 105 22.24 -0.86 3.61
N LEU A 106 21.39 -1.36 2.72
CA LEU A 106 20.26 -0.63 2.16
C LEU A 106 19.25 -0.22 3.25
N ILE A 107 18.96 -1.13 4.20
CA ILE A 107 18.02 -0.90 5.29
C ILE A 107 18.57 0.06 6.36
N ALA A 108 19.88 0.06 6.56
CA ALA A 108 20.54 0.86 7.60
C ALA A 108 20.80 2.33 7.22
N ARG A 109 20.44 2.75 6.00
CA ARG A 109 20.52 4.14 5.54
C ARG A 109 19.29 4.92 5.96
#